data_AF-A0A833ZGV6-F1
#
_entry.id   AF-A0A833ZGV6-F1
#
_cell.length_a   1.000
_cell.length_b   1.000
_cell.length_c   1.000
_cell.angle_alpha   90.00
_cell.angle_beta   90.00
_cell.angle_gamma   90.00
#
_symmetry.space_group_name_H-M   'P 1'
#
loop_
_entity.id
_entity.type
_entity.pdbx_description
1 polymer ?
#
loop_
_entity_poly.entity_id
_entity_poly.type
_entity_poly.pdbx_seq_one_letter_code
_entity_poly.pdbx_strand_id
1 'polypeptide(L)'
;MGYWESLLQQLRAHMARARLRERHQDVLRQKLYKLKQEQGVESEPLFPILKQEPQSPSHSLEPEVAALTPPGPSLEGGPVEAEAEGEAPAEGEAEGEAVLMEEDLIQQSLDDYDAGKYSPRLLTAHELPLDAHVLEPDEDLQRLQLSRQQLQVTGDASESAEDIFFRRAKEGMGQDEAQFSVEMPLTGKAYLWADKYRPRKPRFFNRVHTGFEWNKYNQTHYDFDNPPPKIVQGYKFNIFYPDLIDKRSTPEYFLEACPDNKDFATLRFHAGPPYEDIAFKIVNREWEYSHRHGFRCQFANGIFQLWFHFKRYRYRR
;
A
#
# COMPACT_ATOMS: atom_id res chain seq x y z
N MET A 1 -31.23 42.13 34.43
CA MET A 1 -30.93 40.69 34.33
C MET A 1 -29.65 40.43 35.10
N GLY A 2 -29.73 39.64 36.17
CA GLY A 2 -28.63 39.50 37.12
C GLY A 2 -27.50 38.63 36.55
N TYR A 3 -26.25 38.99 36.84
CA TYR A 3 -25.05 38.23 36.46
C TYR A 3 -25.16 36.73 36.75
N TRP A 4 -25.79 36.37 37.87
CA TRP A 4 -26.03 34.99 38.29
C TRP A 4 -27.04 34.24 37.41
N GLU A 5 -28.05 34.92 36.86
CA GLU A 5 -29.02 34.32 35.95
C GLU A 5 -28.38 34.00 34.61
N SER A 6 -27.55 34.91 34.08
CA SER A 6 -26.79 34.68 32.84
C SER A 6 -25.79 33.54 32.99
N LEU A 7 -25.08 33.47 34.12
CA LEU A 7 -24.11 32.40 34.39
C LEU A 7 -24.78 31.03 34.48
N LEU A 8 -25.94 30.95 35.14
CA LEU A 8 -26.70 29.72 35.27
C LEU A 8 -27.26 29.25 33.92
N GLN A 9 -27.71 30.18 33.07
CA GLN A 9 -28.16 29.89 31.71
C GLN A 9 -27.00 29.39 30.81
N GLN A 10 -25.82 30.00 30.93
CA GLN A 10 -24.62 29.58 30.21
C GLN A 10 -24.14 28.19 30.65
N LEU A 11 -24.16 27.91 31.96
CA LEU A 11 -23.79 26.60 32.50
C LEU A 11 -24.78 25.50 32.05
N ARG A 12 -26.08 25.79 32.01
CA ARG A 12 -27.09 24.88 31.43
C ARG A 12 -26.85 24.59 29.95
N ALA A 13 -26.49 25.59 29.16
CA ALA A 13 -26.15 25.40 27.75
C ALA A 13 -24.90 24.53 27.57
N HIS A 14 -23.86 24.75 28.39
CA HIS A 14 -22.65 23.92 28.35
C HIS A 14 -22.92 22.47 28.76
N MET A 15 -23.73 22.22 29.80
CA MET A 15 -24.13 20.88 30.20
C MET A 15 -24.96 20.18 29.11
N ALA A 16 -25.88 20.90 28.46
CA ALA A 16 -26.65 20.34 27.34
C ALA A 16 -25.76 19.95 26.16
N ARG A 17 -24.77 20.80 25.82
CA ARG A 17 -23.76 20.50 24.79
C ARG A 17 -22.88 19.30 25.15
N ALA A 18 -22.47 19.18 26.42
CA ALA A 18 -21.69 18.04 26.89
C ALA A 18 -22.47 16.73 26.77
N ARG A 19 -23.74 16.72 27.22
CA ARG A 19 -24.64 15.55 27.09
C ARG A 19 -24.91 15.17 25.64
N LEU A 20 -25.04 16.15 24.74
CA LEU A 20 -25.23 15.88 23.31
C LEU A 20 -23.98 15.27 22.69
N ARG A 21 -22.79 15.74 23.07
CA ARG A 21 -21.51 15.15 22.61
C ARG A 21 -21.34 13.72 23.09
N GLU A 22 -21.70 13.44 24.34
CA GLU A 22 -21.65 12.08 24.91
C GLU A 22 -22.58 11.13 24.14
N ARG A 23 -23.85 11.51 23.95
CA ARG A 23 -24.79 10.71 23.12
C ARG A 23 -24.30 10.53 21.69
N HIS A 24 -23.70 11.55 21.09
CA HIS A 24 -23.14 11.46 19.74
C HIS A 24 -21.97 10.47 19.69
N GLN A 25 -21.08 10.47 20.68
CA GLN A 25 -20.01 9.49 20.79
C GLN A 25 -20.52 8.06 20.93
N ASP A 26 -21.59 7.85 21.70
CA ASP A 26 -22.20 6.52 21.86
C ASP A 26 -22.85 6.04 20.56
N VAL A 27 -23.54 6.92 19.83
CA VAL A 27 -24.09 6.59 18.51
C VAL A 27 -22.98 6.27 17.50
N LEU A 28 -21.86 7.01 17.53
CA LEU A 28 -20.71 6.71 16.69
C LEU A 28 -20.09 5.35 17.03
N ARG A 29 -19.96 5.01 18.32
CA ARG A 29 -19.48 3.68 18.76
C ARG A 29 -20.40 2.56 18.27
N GLN A 30 -21.72 2.73 18.39
CA GLN A 30 -22.69 1.75 17.89
C GLN A 30 -22.64 1.62 16.36
N LYS A 31 -22.50 2.72 15.62
CA LYS A 31 -22.34 2.68 14.16
C LYS A 31 -21.04 2.00 13.75
N LEU A 32 -19.93 2.29 14.44
CA LEU A 32 -18.65 1.62 14.20
C LEU A 32 -18.74 0.13 14.52
N TYR A 33 -19.43 -0.25 15.58
CA TYR A 33 -19.64 -1.66 15.92
C TYR A 33 -20.44 -2.39 14.83
N LYS A 34 -21.55 -1.81 14.38
CA LYS A 34 -22.35 -2.37 13.28
C LYS A 34 -21.55 -2.48 11.97
N LEU A 35 -20.81 -1.43 11.60
CA LEU A 35 -19.95 -1.44 10.42
C LEU A 35 -18.83 -2.49 10.51
N LYS A 36 -18.25 -2.70 11.70
CA LYS A 36 -17.26 -3.77 11.91
C LYS A 36 -17.88 -5.16 11.75
N GLN A 37 -19.10 -5.35 12.23
CA GLN A 37 -19.86 -6.58 12.07
C GLN A 37 -20.23 -6.84 10.60
N GLU A 38 -20.67 -5.80 9.87
CA GLU A 38 -20.98 -5.86 8.43
C GLU A 38 -19.73 -6.11 7.56
N GLN A 39 -18.54 -5.69 8.01
CA GLN A 39 -17.27 -5.90 7.30
C GLN A 39 -16.56 -7.22 7.67
N GLY A 40 -17.17 -8.07 8.51
CA GLY A 40 -16.60 -9.37 8.89
C GLY A 40 -15.29 -9.28 9.67
N VAL A 41 -14.97 -8.13 10.27
CA VAL A 41 -13.78 -7.96 11.11
C VAL A 41 -14.16 -8.34 12.53
N GLU A 42 -14.33 -9.63 12.77
CA GLU A 42 -14.34 -10.15 14.14
C GLU A 42 -12.91 -10.05 14.71
N SER A 43 -12.77 -9.24 15.75
CA SER A 43 -11.63 -9.33 16.65
C SER A 43 -11.91 -10.49 17.62
N GLU A 44 -11.52 -11.69 17.25
CA GLU A 44 -11.28 -12.73 18.24
C GLU A 44 -10.15 -12.29 19.19
N PRO A 45 -10.28 -12.49 20.51
CA PRO A 45 -9.14 -12.36 21.40
C PRO A 45 -8.13 -13.47 21.07
N LEU A 46 -6.95 -13.04 20.62
CA LEU A 46 -5.87 -13.83 20.03
C LEU A 46 -5.26 -14.95 20.89
N PHE A 47 -5.83 -15.33 22.03
CA PHE A 47 -5.40 -16.50 22.82
C PHE A 47 -6.56 -17.05 23.69
N PRO A 48 -6.96 -18.32 23.52
CA PRO A 48 -7.74 -19.02 24.54
C PRO A 48 -6.83 -19.31 25.73
N ILE A 49 -6.93 -18.52 26.79
CA ILE A 49 -6.30 -18.86 28.08
C ILE A 49 -7.07 -20.06 28.64
N LEU A 50 -6.55 -21.25 28.37
CA LEU A 50 -6.81 -22.47 29.13
C LEU A 50 -6.48 -22.17 30.61
N LYS A 51 -7.50 -21.88 31.39
CA LYS A 51 -7.43 -21.96 32.85
C LYS A 51 -7.39 -23.45 33.23
N GLN A 52 -6.20 -23.96 33.52
CA GLN A 52 -6.01 -25.09 34.43
C GLN A 52 -4.63 -24.96 35.08
N GLU A 53 -4.62 -24.47 36.33
CA GLU A 53 -3.58 -24.81 37.32
C GLU A 53 -3.66 -26.31 37.62
N PRO A 54 -2.54 -27.02 37.84
CA PRO A 54 -1.87 -26.91 39.14
C PRO A 54 -0.33 -26.99 39.13
N GLN A 55 0.25 -26.22 40.06
CA GLN A 55 1.37 -26.54 40.97
C GLN A 55 2.59 -27.32 40.42
N SER A 56 3.71 -26.58 40.33
CA SER A 56 5.09 -27.06 40.41
C SER A 56 5.37 -27.80 41.73
N PRO A 57 6.35 -28.73 41.82
CA PRO A 57 7.75 -28.31 42.01
C PRO A 57 8.83 -29.15 41.31
N SER A 58 9.99 -28.49 41.18
CA SER A 58 11.31 -28.92 40.72
C SER A 58 11.81 -30.29 41.22
N HIS A 59 12.52 -31.04 40.35
CA HIS A 59 13.93 -31.44 40.55
C HIS A 59 14.48 -32.36 39.44
N SER A 60 15.68 -32.02 38.96
CA SER A 60 16.85 -32.89 38.67
C SER A 60 16.79 -34.18 37.82
N LEU A 61 17.67 -34.16 36.81
CA LEU A 61 18.63 -35.21 36.36
C LEU A 61 18.14 -36.37 35.47
N GLU A 62 18.88 -36.56 34.36
CA GLU A 62 19.01 -37.78 33.51
C GLU A 62 19.39 -39.04 34.35
N PRO A 63 19.47 -40.31 33.82
CA PRO A 63 19.61 -40.74 32.40
C PRO A 63 18.98 -42.10 31.96
N GLU A 64 19.15 -42.41 30.67
CA GLU A 64 19.55 -43.70 30.04
C GLU A 64 18.64 -44.96 29.83
N VAL A 65 18.72 -45.45 28.56
CA VAL A 65 18.64 -46.81 27.94
C VAL A 65 17.34 -47.63 27.75
N ALA A 66 17.30 -48.21 26.52
CA ALA A 66 16.74 -49.51 26.06
C ALA A 66 15.30 -49.49 25.51
N ALA A 67 15.01 -49.67 24.22
CA ALA A 67 15.31 -50.72 23.21
C ALA A 67 14.02 -51.50 22.84
N LEU A 68 13.93 -51.90 21.56
CA LEU A 68 13.09 -52.96 20.94
C LEU A 68 11.81 -52.53 20.16
N THR A 69 11.97 -52.47 18.84
CA THR A 69 11.05 -52.86 17.74
C THR A 69 10.70 -54.37 17.80
N PRO A 70 9.88 -55.01 16.91
CA PRO A 70 8.98 -54.58 15.79
C PRO A 70 7.62 -55.38 15.82
N PRO A 71 6.95 -55.84 14.72
CA PRO A 71 6.81 -55.43 13.29
C PRO A 71 5.34 -55.30 12.78
N GLY A 72 5.17 -54.83 11.52
CA GLY A 72 3.90 -54.67 10.78
C GLY A 72 3.27 -55.97 10.21
N PRO A 73 2.29 -55.89 9.27
CA PRO A 73 2.65 -56.04 7.85
C PRO A 73 1.80 -55.25 6.81
N SER A 74 2.36 -55.15 5.60
CA SER A 74 1.80 -54.67 4.31
C SER A 74 0.66 -55.52 3.73
N LEU A 75 -0.06 -54.97 2.73
CA LEU A 75 -0.48 -55.54 1.41
C LEU A 75 -1.42 -54.52 0.72
N GLU A 76 -1.01 -53.84 -0.37
CA GLU A 76 -1.24 -54.12 -1.81
C GLU A 76 -2.70 -54.12 -2.32
N GLY A 77 -2.94 -53.34 -3.40
CA GLY A 77 -3.94 -53.64 -4.44
C GLY A 77 -5.06 -52.60 -4.67
N GLY A 78 -4.97 -51.80 -5.74
CA GLY A 78 -6.17 -51.38 -6.52
C GLY A 78 -6.41 -52.38 -7.68
N PRO A 79 -7.27 -52.11 -8.69
CA PRO A 79 -8.33 -51.10 -8.86
C PRO A 79 -9.68 -51.73 -9.34
N VAL A 80 -10.82 -51.00 -9.33
CA VAL A 80 -11.96 -51.26 -10.24
C VAL A 80 -12.69 -49.95 -10.56
N GLU A 81 -12.86 -49.66 -11.85
CA GLU A 81 -13.66 -48.57 -12.43
C GLU A 81 -15.14 -48.95 -12.58
N ALA A 82 -16.00 -47.92 -12.51
CA ALA A 82 -17.22 -47.62 -13.26
C ALA A 82 -18.32 -48.68 -13.47
N GLU A 83 -19.57 -48.33 -13.13
CA GLU A 83 -20.71 -48.26 -14.08
C GLU A 83 -21.78 -47.28 -13.57
N ALA A 84 -22.56 -46.74 -14.50
CA ALA A 84 -23.38 -45.53 -14.44
C ALA A 84 -24.90 -45.83 -14.40
N GLU A 85 -25.68 -44.73 -14.52
CA GLU A 85 -27.15 -44.57 -14.66
C GLU A 85 -27.87 -44.15 -13.35
N GLY A 86 -28.71 -43.10 -13.31
CA GLY A 86 -29.23 -42.22 -14.35
C GLY A 86 -30.19 -41.15 -13.79
N GLU A 87 -30.66 -40.30 -14.71
CA GLU A 87 -31.87 -39.46 -14.68
C GLU A 87 -31.92 -38.15 -13.86
N ALA A 88 -31.94 -37.04 -14.61
CA ALA A 88 -32.49 -35.75 -14.21
C ALA A 88 -34.03 -35.77 -14.27
N PRO A 89 -34.73 -34.81 -13.63
CA PRO A 89 -35.16 -33.66 -14.42
C PRO A 89 -35.12 -32.31 -13.69
N ALA A 90 -35.19 -31.26 -14.50
CA ALA A 90 -35.10 -29.85 -14.16
C ALA A 90 -36.46 -29.23 -13.79
N GLU A 91 -36.48 -28.39 -12.75
CA GLU A 91 -37.33 -27.19 -12.49
C GLU A 91 -36.52 -26.36 -11.45
N GLY A 92 -36.43 -25.04 -11.37
CA GLY A 92 -37.20 -23.90 -11.81
C GLY A 92 -36.90 -22.78 -10.80
N GLU A 93 -36.36 -21.65 -11.27
CA GLU A 93 -36.33 -20.30 -10.68
C GLU A 93 -36.39 -20.11 -9.14
N ALA A 94 -35.29 -19.60 -8.56
CA ALA A 94 -35.30 -18.47 -7.63
C ALA A 94 -33.85 -18.00 -7.35
N GLU A 95 -33.47 -16.88 -7.96
CA GLU A 95 -32.34 -16.06 -7.47
C GLU A 95 -32.72 -15.48 -6.11
N GLY A 96 -32.62 -16.32 -5.08
CA GLY A 96 -32.47 -15.88 -3.70
C GLY A 96 -30.98 -15.85 -3.41
N GLU A 97 -30.45 -14.68 -3.12
CA GLU A 97 -29.10 -14.48 -2.57
C GLU A 97 -28.98 -15.38 -1.31
N ALA A 98 -28.44 -16.58 -1.50
CA ALA A 98 -28.28 -17.55 -0.43
C ALA A 98 -27.26 -16.97 0.54
N VAL A 99 -27.77 -16.47 1.67
CA VAL A 99 -26.95 -16.12 2.82
C VAL A 99 -26.29 -17.43 3.25
N LEU A 100 -25.05 -17.66 2.81
CA LEU A 100 -24.26 -18.82 3.18
C LEU A 100 -24.23 -18.88 4.71
N MET A 101 -24.80 -19.94 5.27
CA MET A 101 -24.78 -20.15 6.71
C MET A 101 -23.35 -20.50 7.14
N GLU A 102 -23.06 -20.35 8.43
CA GLU A 102 -21.74 -20.68 8.99
C GLU A 102 -21.35 -22.14 8.69
N GLU A 103 -22.31 -23.07 8.77
CA GLU A 103 -22.12 -24.45 8.34
C GLU A 103 -21.75 -24.62 6.86
N ASP A 104 -22.28 -23.80 5.95
CA ASP A 104 -22.00 -23.90 4.52
C ASP A 104 -20.56 -23.44 4.22
N LEU A 105 -20.09 -22.40 4.92
CA LEU A 105 -18.69 -21.96 4.84
C LEU A 105 -17.73 -23.04 5.38
N ILE A 106 -18.10 -23.68 6.49
CA ILE A 106 -17.29 -24.75 7.08
C ILE A 106 -17.22 -25.92 6.11
N GLN A 107 -18.35 -26.32 5.52
CA GLN A 107 -18.37 -27.42 4.56
C GLN A 107 -17.53 -27.09 3.32
N GLN A 108 -17.65 -25.87 2.78
CA GLN A 108 -16.83 -25.42 1.65
C GLN A 108 -15.33 -25.46 1.98
N SER A 109 -14.95 -25.07 3.20
CA SER A 109 -13.54 -25.11 3.63
C SER A 109 -13.00 -26.54 3.78
N LEU A 110 -13.85 -27.50 4.13
CA LEU A 110 -13.49 -28.92 4.20
C LEU A 110 -13.34 -29.51 2.80
N ASP A 111 -14.26 -29.17 1.90
CA ASP A 111 -14.22 -29.62 0.51
C ASP A 111 -13.00 -29.05 -0.24
N ASP A 112 -12.66 -27.77 -0.01
CA ASP A 112 -11.45 -27.13 -0.54
C ASP A 112 -10.16 -27.76 0.03
N TYR A 113 -10.19 -28.17 1.31
CA TYR A 113 -9.09 -28.92 1.91
C TYR A 113 -8.93 -30.30 1.27
N ASP A 114 -10.02 -31.03 1.03
CA ASP A 114 -9.96 -32.36 0.43
C ASP A 114 -9.55 -32.31 -1.05
N ALA A 115 -9.88 -31.23 -1.76
CA ALA A 115 -9.54 -31.03 -3.17
C ALA A 115 -8.02 -30.86 -3.42
N GLY A 116 -7.24 -30.38 -2.44
CA GLY A 116 -5.82 -30.09 -2.69
C GLY A 116 -4.93 -29.90 -1.46
N LYS A 117 -5.45 -30.11 -0.25
CA LYS A 117 -4.77 -29.91 1.05
C LYS A 117 -4.10 -28.54 1.17
N TYR A 118 -4.67 -27.53 0.51
CA TYR A 118 -4.08 -26.19 0.35
C TYR A 118 -2.67 -26.17 -0.24
N SER A 119 -2.25 -27.24 -0.92
CA SER A 119 -0.97 -27.27 -1.62
C SER A 119 -1.11 -26.61 -2.99
N PRO A 120 -0.17 -25.73 -3.38
CA PRO A 120 -0.21 -25.09 -4.69
C PRO A 120 -0.10 -26.15 -5.79
N ARG A 121 -0.97 -26.06 -6.80
CA ARG A 121 -0.92 -26.94 -7.97
C ARG A 121 0.34 -26.63 -8.79
N LEU A 122 1.10 -27.66 -9.14
CA LEU A 122 2.22 -27.54 -10.06
C LEU A 122 1.70 -27.17 -11.45
N LEU A 123 2.13 -26.01 -11.95
CA LEU A 123 1.83 -25.57 -13.31
C LEU A 123 2.85 -26.20 -14.27
N THR A 124 2.36 -26.64 -15.42
CA THR A 124 3.22 -27.06 -16.52
C THR A 124 3.73 -25.86 -17.31
N ALA A 125 4.80 -26.04 -18.10
CA ALA A 125 5.42 -24.95 -18.86
C ALA A 125 4.45 -24.20 -19.82
N HIS A 126 3.37 -24.85 -20.25
CA HIS A 126 2.36 -24.28 -21.14
C HIS A 126 1.23 -23.53 -20.40
N GLU A 127 1.05 -23.79 -19.11
CA GLU A 127 0.05 -23.12 -18.26
C GLU A 127 0.60 -21.84 -17.63
N LEU A 128 1.92 -21.59 -17.77
CA LEU A 128 2.55 -20.37 -17.29
C LEU A 128 2.13 -19.19 -18.17
N PRO A 129 1.76 -18.04 -17.56
CA PRO A 129 1.59 -16.79 -18.28
C PRO A 129 2.81 -16.46 -19.15
N LEU A 130 2.61 -15.87 -20.33
CA LEU A 130 3.70 -15.51 -21.25
C LEU A 130 4.73 -14.55 -20.63
N ASP A 131 4.32 -13.83 -19.59
CA ASP A 131 5.14 -12.90 -18.81
C ASP A 131 5.78 -13.54 -17.55
N ALA A 132 5.50 -14.80 -17.24
CA ALA A 132 6.09 -15.49 -16.10
C ALA A 132 7.62 -15.60 -16.23
N HIS A 133 8.33 -15.35 -15.12
CA HIS A 133 9.78 -15.45 -15.05
C HIS A 133 10.16 -16.82 -14.49
N VAL A 134 10.57 -17.73 -15.38
CA VAL A 134 11.08 -19.05 -15.00
C VAL A 134 12.56 -18.91 -14.69
N LEU A 135 12.93 -19.30 -13.47
CA LEU A 135 14.32 -19.34 -13.01
C LEU A 135 14.78 -20.79 -12.96
N GLU A 136 15.99 -21.05 -13.46
CA GLU A 136 16.62 -22.37 -13.32
C GLU A 136 16.99 -22.60 -11.84
N PRO A 137 16.93 -23.86 -11.36
CA PRO A 137 17.17 -24.18 -9.95
C PRO A 137 18.58 -23.78 -9.49
N ASP A 138 19.58 -23.88 -10.37
CA ASP A 138 20.96 -23.49 -10.05
C ASP A 138 21.12 -21.96 -9.91
N GLU A 139 20.42 -21.19 -10.75
CA GLU A 139 20.43 -19.72 -10.67
C GLU A 139 19.71 -19.23 -9.41
N ASP A 140 18.59 -19.86 -9.06
CA ASP A 140 17.85 -19.56 -7.83
C ASP A 140 18.70 -19.85 -6.58
N LEU A 141 19.41 -20.99 -6.56
CA LEU A 141 20.34 -21.33 -5.50
C LEU A 141 21.49 -20.32 -5.37
N GLN A 142 22.08 -19.88 -6.49
CA GLN A 142 23.14 -18.86 -6.47
C GLN A 142 22.61 -17.52 -5.93
N ARG A 143 21.43 -17.10 -6.39
CA ARG A 143 20.77 -15.87 -5.91
C ARG A 143 20.49 -15.94 -4.41
N LEU A 144 20.00 -17.08 -3.93
CA LEU A 144 19.74 -17.33 -2.52
C LEU A 144 21.04 -17.28 -1.70
N GLN A 145 22.13 -17.89 -2.18
CA GLN A 145 23.43 -17.83 -1.50
C GLN A 145 23.98 -16.41 -1.41
N LEU A 146 23.87 -15.62 -2.48
CA LEU A 146 24.28 -14.21 -2.48
C LEU A 146 23.46 -13.39 -1.47
N SER A 147 22.13 -13.59 -1.43
CA SER A 147 21.28 -12.91 -0.45
C SER A 147 21.67 -13.25 0.99
N ARG A 148 21.98 -14.52 1.28
CA ARG A 148 22.43 -14.97 2.60
C ARG A 148 23.76 -14.36 2.99
N GLN A 149 24.72 -14.29 2.07
CA GLN A 149 26.02 -13.65 2.33
C GLN A 149 25.85 -12.15 2.60
N GLN A 150 25.02 -11.46 1.83
CA GLN A 150 24.72 -10.05 2.03
C GLN A 150 24.07 -9.81 3.41
N LEU A 151 23.15 -10.66 3.82
CA LEU A 151 22.51 -10.66 5.14
C LEU A 151 23.51 -10.86 6.29
N GLN A 152 24.44 -11.81 6.15
CA GLN A 152 25.46 -12.08 7.17
C GLN A 152 26.40 -10.90 7.37
N VAL A 153 26.68 -10.12 6.31
CA VAL A 153 27.56 -8.94 6.38
C VAL A 153 26.81 -7.71 6.89
N THR A 154 25.56 -7.51 6.47
CA THR A 154 24.83 -6.24 6.68
C THR A 154 23.84 -6.32 7.85
N GLY A 155 23.44 -7.52 8.28
CA GLY A 155 22.45 -7.74 9.34
C GLY A 155 20.99 -7.50 8.94
N ASP A 156 20.74 -7.02 7.72
CA ASP A 156 19.41 -6.73 7.17
C ASP A 156 19.33 -7.19 5.70
N ALA A 157 18.23 -7.86 5.33
CA ALA A 157 17.99 -8.41 3.99
C ALA A 157 17.46 -7.38 3.01
N SER A 158 16.98 -6.24 3.52
CA SER A 158 15.98 -5.43 2.83
C SER A 158 16.50 -4.16 2.17
N GLU A 159 17.79 -3.84 2.30
CA GLU A 159 18.23 -2.49 1.97
C GLU A 159 18.95 -2.42 0.62
N SER A 160 18.16 -2.39 -0.46
CA SER A 160 18.64 -1.78 -1.70
C SER A 160 18.96 -0.30 -1.45
N ALA A 161 19.92 0.28 -2.18
CA ALA A 161 20.18 1.72 -2.14
C ALA A 161 18.90 2.55 -2.36
N GLU A 162 17.93 1.97 -3.08
CA GLU A 162 16.57 2.48 -3.26
C GLU A 162 15.77 2.54 -1.95
N ASP A 163 15.76 1.47 -1.16
CA ASP A 163 14.96 1.39 0.07
C ASP A 163 15.57 2.26 1.18
N ILE A 164 16.90 2.39 1.20
CA ILE A 164 17.62 3.38 2.02
C ILE A 164 17.20 4.79 1.61
N PHE A 165 17.19 5.07 0.30
CA PHE A 165 16.76 6.38 -0.18
C PHE A 165 15.28 6.61 0.09
N PHE A 166 14.41 5.61 -0.09
CA PHE A 166 12.99 5.70 0.18
C PHE A 166 12.73 5.99 1.66
N ARG A 167 13.47 5.33 2.55
CA ARG A 167 13.44 5.58 4.00
C ARG A 167 13.93 6.99 4.33
N ARG A 168 15.10 7.40 3.83
CA ARG A 168 15.65 8.75 4.03
C ARG A 168 14.73 9.82 3.45
N ALA A 169 14.15 9.54 2.30
CA ALA A 169 13.15 10.35 1.63
C ALA A 169 11.78 10.23 2.30
N LYS A 170 11.55 9.39 3.31
CA LYS A 170 10.33 9.35 4.13
C LYS A 170 10.55 10.01 5.48
N GLU A 171 11.74 9.85 6.08
CA GLU A 171 12.14 10.40 7.38
C GLU A 171 12.06 11.94 7.43
N GLY A 172 12.25 12.63 6.30
CA GLY A 172 12.16 14.10 6.25
C GLY A 172 10.76 14.68 6.03
N MET A 173 9.65 13.96 6.29
CA MET A 173 8.29 14.48 6.06
C MET A 173 7.94 15.51 7.14
N GLY A 174 8.08 16.79 6.81
CA GLY A 174 7.57 17.89 7.66
C GLY A 174 6.04 17.98 7.61
N GLN A 175 5.43 18.73 8.52
CA GLN A 175 3.96 18.93 8.58
C GLN A 175 3.35 19.57 7.32
N ASP A 176 4.18 20.19 6.49
CA ASP A 176 3.81 20.87 5.25
C ASP A 176 4.09 20.02 4.00
N GLU A 177 4.62 18.80 4.15
CA GLU A 177 4.89 17.90 3.03
C GLU A 177 4.01 16.64 3.11
N ALA A 178 3.20 16.43 2.08
CA ALA A 178 2.38 15.22 1.94
C ALA A 178 2.88 14.35 0.79
N GLN A 179 2.66 13.04 0.86
CA GLN A 179 2.96 12.14 -0.26
C GLN A 179 2.01 12.41 -1.43
N PHE A 180 2.54 12.39 -2.64
CA PHE A 180 1.79 12.65 -3.87
C PHE A 180 1.99 11.51 -4.87
N SER A 181 0.90 10.92 -5.34
CA SER A 181 0.93 9.75 -6.23
C SER A 181 -0.12 9.79 -7.35
N VAL A 182 -0.69 10.96 -7.64
CA VAL A 182 -1.74 11.09 -8.66
C VAL A 182 -1.10 11.10 -10.05
N GLU A 183 -1.04 9.92 -10.66
CA GLU A 183 -0.58 9.75 -12.05
C GLU A 183 -1.67 10.12 -13.05
N MET A 184 -1.25 10.66 -14.19
CA MET A 184 -2.09 10.86 -15.37
C MET A 184 -1.82 9.70 -16.33
N PRO A 185 -2.83 8.90 -16.72
CA PRO A 185 -2.61 7.78 -17.63
C PRO A 185 -2.16 8.31 -19.00
N LEU A 186 -0.93 8.00 -19.38
CA LEU A 186 -0.41 8.19 -20.73
C LEU A 186 -0.76 6.95 -21.55
N THR A 187 -1.99 6.87 -22.06
CA THR A 187 -2.41 5.70 -22.84
C THR A 187 -1.72 5.66 -24.22
N GLY A 188 -1.26 4.48 -24.63
CA GLY A 188 -1.17 4.11 -26.05
C GLY A 188 0.13 4.40 -26.80
N LYS A 189 1.30 4.48 -26.15
CA LYS A 189 2.58 4.51 -26.89
C LYS A 189 3.13 3.10 -27.09
N ALA A 190 3.02 2.58 -28.31
CA ALA A 190 3.74 1.40 -28.73
C ALA A 190 5.25 1.75 -28.79
N TYR A 191 6.02 1.19 -27.87
CA TYR A 191 7.46 1.42 -27.84
C TYR A 191 8.15 0.47 -28.83
N LEU A 192 8.93 1.02 -29.77
CA LEU A 192 9.68 0.24 -30.76
C LEU A 192 10.68 -0.76 -30.14
N TRP A 193 11.03 -0.56 -28.86
CA TRP A 193 11.94 -1.40 -28.10
C TRP A 193 11.24 -2.47 -27.25
N ALA A 194 9.90 -2.47 -27.17
CA ALA A 194 9.14 -3.40 -26.33
C ALA A 194 9.41 -4.87 -26.66
N ASP A 195 9.78 -5.17 -27.91
CA ASP A 195 10.16 -6.51 -28.36
C ASP A 195 11.51 -6.98 -27.79
N LYS A 196 12.42 -6.05 -27.49
CA LYS A 196 13.76 -6.37 -26.96
C LYS A 196 13.82 -6.30 -25.44
N TYR A 197 13.06 -5.38 -24.84
CA TYR A 197 13.04 -5.16 -23.41
C TYR A 197 11.59 -5.05 -22.94
N ARG A 198 11.25 -5.77 -21.87
CA ARG A 198 9.92 -5.69 -21.27
C ARG A 198 9.70 -4.28 -20.68
N PRO A 199 8.68 -3.53 -21.13
CA PRO A 199 8.35 -2.22 -20.56
C PRO A 199 8.05 -2.31 -19.06
N ARG A 200 8.61 -1.37 -18.28
CA ARG A 200 8.42 -1.29 -16.83
C ARG A 200 8.03 0.13 -16.44
N LYS A 201 7.12 0.26 -15.48
CA LYS A 201 6.87 1.56 -14.83
C LYS A 201 7.97 1.83 -13.79
N PRO A 202 8.59 3.02 -13.80
CA PRO A 202 9.58 3.38 -12.79
C PRO A 202 8.93 3.50 -11.41
N ARG A 203 9.70 3.15 -10.38
CA ARG A 203 9.30 3.46 -8.99
C ARG A 203 9.44 4.97 -8.78
N PHE A 204 8.59 5.56 -7.95
CA PHE A 204 8.71 6.97 -7.59
C PHE A 204 8.27 7.23 -6.16
N PHE A 205 8.78 8.30 -5.59
CA PHE A 205 8.41 8.81 -4.29
C PHE A 205 8.30 10.34 -4.37
N ASN A 206 7.09 10.82 -4.66
CA ASN A 206 6.84 12.24 -4.83
C ASN A 206 6.20 12.85 -3.57
N ARG A 207 6.53 14.10 -3.29
CA ARG A 207 5.94 14.90 -2.23
C ARG A 207 5.35 16.18 -2.79
N VAL A 208 4.21 16.57 -2.26
CA VAL A 208 3.60 17.89 -2.49
C VAL A 208 3.86 18.76 -1.26
N HIS A 209 4.45 19.94 -1.48
CA HIS A 209 4.65 20.93 -0.44
C HIS A 209 3.42 21.83 -0.40
N THR A 210 2.66 21.75 0.69
CA THR A 210 1.45 22.53 0.94
C THR A 210 1.69 23.49 2.08
N GLY A 211 1.21 24.71 1.97
CA GLY A 211 1.38 25.68 3.04
C GLY A 211 0.37 26.82 2.97
N PHE A 212 0.43 27.68 3.96
CA PHE A 212 -0.47 28.83 4.08
C PHE A 212 0.08 30.04 3.35
N GLU A 213 -0.78 30.76 2.64
CA GLU A 213 -0.43 32.05 2.05
C GLU A 213 -1.13 33.18 2.79
N TRP A 214 -0.38 33.90 3.63
CA TRP A 214 -0.88 35.07 4.37
C TRP A 214 -0.88 36.33 3.50
N ASN A 215 -1.72 36.34 2.46
CA ASN A 215 -1.97 37.54 1.66
C ASN A 215 -2.84 38.54 2.45
N LYS A 216 -2.96 39.79 1.96
CA LYS A 216 -3.73 40.85 2.64
C LYS A 216 -5.21 40.47 2.87
N TYR A 217 -5.79 39.67 1.97
CA TYR A 217 -7.16 39.19 2.08
C TYR A 217 -7.31 38.09 3.15
N ASN A 218 -6.35 37.15 3.21
CA ASN A 218 -6.35 36.07 4.16
C ASN A 218 -6.08 36.58 5.58
N GLN A 219 -5.21 37.59 5.71
CA GLN A 219 -4.97 38.27 6.99
C GLN A 219 -6.21 38.93 7.61
N THR A 220 -7.28 39.20 6.85
CA THR A 220 -8.52 39.79 7.39
C THR A 220 -9.61 38.77 7.68
N HIS A 221 -9.48 37.52 7.22
CA HIS A 221 -10.51 36.48 7.33
C HIS A 221 -10.07 35.25 8.11
N TYR A 222 -8.76 35.09 8.30
CA TYR A 222 -8.16 33.95 8.95
C TYR A 222 -7.20 34.44 10.03
N ASP A 223 -7.10 33.66 11.10
CA ASP A 223 -6.26 33.92 12.26
C ASP A 223 -5.38 32.69 12.53
N PHE A 224 -4.48 32.77 13.51
CA PHE A 224 -3.61 31.62 13.85
C PHE A 224 -4.38 30.37 14.27
N ASP A 225 -5.52 30.55 14.94
CA ASP A 225 -6.39 29.44 15.40
C ASP A 225 -7.31 28.90 14.29
N ASN A 226 -7.52 29.68 13.23
CA ASN A 226 -8.27 29.28 12.05
C ASN A 226 -7.49 29.71 10.80
N PRO A 227 -6.39 29.02 10.46
CA PRO A 227 -5.53 29.42 9.36
C PRO A 227 -6.26 29.28 8.01
N PRO A 228 -5.81 30.00 6.97
CA PRO A 228 -6.38 29.87 5.64
C PRO A 228 -6.22 28.44 5.11
N PRO A 229 -7.00 28.03 4.09
CA PRO A 229 -6.79 26.75 3.44
C PRO A 229 -5.35 26.61 2.91
N LYS A 230 -4.74 25.43 3.11
CA LYS A 230 -3.41 25.15 2.56
C LYS A 230 -3.47 25.16 1.03
N ILE A 231 -2.50 25.83 0.41
CA ILE A 231 -2.31 25.84 -1.04
C ILE A 231 -1.04 25.08 -1.40
N VAL A 232 -0.98 24.55 -2.62
CA VAL A 232 0.25 23.92 -3.12
C VAL A 232 1.29 25.00 -3.39
N GLN A 233 2.43 24.89 -2.73
CA GLN A 233 3.56 25.81 -2.84
C GLN A 233 4.70 25.24 -3.69
N GLY A 234 4.72 23.93 -3.94
CA GLY A 234 5.75 23.27 -4.75
C GLY A 234 5.62 21.76 -4.77
N TYR A 235 6.47 21.13 -5.55
CA TYR A 235 6.53 19.67 -5.68
C TYR A 235 7.98 19.19 -5.58
N LYS A 236 8.14 17.97 -5.05
CA LYS A 236 9.40 17.25 -5.01
C LYS A 236 9.19 15.87 -5.62
N PHE A 237 9.64 15.70 -6.86
CA PHE A 237 9.63 14.42 -7.55
C PHE A 237 10.95 13.69 -7.32
N ASN A 238 10.85 12.41 -6.96
CA ASN A 238 11.99 11.51 -6.92
C ASN A 238 11.59 10.24 -7.67
N ILE A 239 12.17 10.03 -8.85
CA ILE A 239 11.83 8.92 -9.74
C ILE A 239 13.05 8.03 -9.89
N PHE A 240 12.85 6.72 -9.76
CA PHE A 240 13.91 5.73 -9.71
C PHE A 240 13.97 4.96 -11.03
N TYR A 241 15.17 4.91 -11.58
CA TYR A 241 15.59 4.31 -12.84
C TYR A 241 16.88 3.48 -12.65
N PRO A 242 16.88 2.44 -11.80
CA PRO A 242 18.07 1.61 -11.54
C PRO A 242 18.56 0.85 -12.79
N ASP A 243 17.61 0.30 -13.55
CA ASP A 243 17.85 -0.59 -14.69
C ASP A 243 17.90 0.16 -16.04
N LEU A 244 18.27 1.44 -16.04
CA LEU A 244 18.40 2.20 -17.29
C LEU A 244 19.50 1.57 -18.15
N ILE A 245 19.16 1.14 -19.38
CA ILE A 245 20.13 0.49 -20.29
C ILE A 245 21.28 1.48 -20.55
N ASP A 246 20.92 2.68 -20.98
CA ASP A 246 21.85 3.78 -21.20
C ASP A 246 21.94 4.66 -19.97
N LYS A 247 22.81 4.32 -19.02
CA LYS A 247 23.08 5.14 -17.82
C LYS A 247 23.59 6.56 -18.11
N ARG A 248 24.02 6.82 -19.35
CA ARG A 248 24.42 8.16 -19.84
C ARG A 248 23.23 8.98 -20.34
N SER A 249 22.13 8.33 -20.72
CA SER A 249 20.90 9.02 -21.10
C SER A 249 20.27 9.61 -19.85
N THR A 250 20.16 10.93 -19.80
CA THR A 250 19.52 11.61 -18.68
C THR A 250 18.03 11.68 -18.90
N PRO A 251 17.19 11.30 -17.93
CA PRO A 251 15.75 11.48 -18.04
C PRO A 251 15.38 12.95 -18.27
N GLU A 252 14.48 13.17 -19.21
CA GLU A 252 13.94 14.46 -19.59
C GLU A 252 12.52 14.63 -19.03
N TYR A 253 12.09 15.88 -18.89
CA TYR A 253 10.72 16.19 -18.48
C TYR A 253 10.08 17.21 -19.42
N PHE A 254 8.77 17.08 -19.60
CA PHE A 254 7.96 17.94 -20.46
C PHE A 254 6.77 18.45 -19.66
N LEU A 255 6.50 19.75 -19.76
CA LEU A 255 5.36 20.40 -19.12
C LEU A 255 4.34 20.76 -20.20
N GLU A 256 3.19 20.10 -20.16
CA GLU A 256 2.09 20.33 -21.11
C GLU A 256 0.89 20.89 -20.34
N ALA A 257 0.37 22.04 -20.76
CA ALA A 257 -0.83 22.60 -20.14
C ALA A 257 -2.05 21.72 -20.49
N CYS A 258 -2.87 21.36 -19.49
CA CYS A 258 -4.06 20.56 -19.75
C CYS A 258 -5.09 21.39 -20.54
N PRO A 259 -5.67 20.87 -21.64
CA PRO A 259 -6.69 21.60 -22.40
C PRO A 259 -7.98 21.80 -21.60
N ASP A 260 -8.33 20.86 -20.72
CA ASP A 260 -9.57 20.90 -19.96
C ASP A 260 -9.56 21.96 -18.86
N ASN A 261 -8.40 22.20 -18.23
CA ASN A 261 -8.27 23.15 -17.12
C ASN A 261 -6.89 23.83 -17.13
N LYS A 262 -6.91 25.16 -17.31
CA LYS A 262 -5.72 26.01 -17.36
C LYS A 262 -4.97 26.11 -16.03
N ASP A 263 -5.63 25.84 -14.91
CA ASP A 263 -5.04 25.86 -13.57
C ASP A 263 -4.13 24.64 -13.31
N PHE A 264 -4.21 23.61 -14.17
CA PHE A 264 -3.42 22.39 -14.07
C PHE A 264 -2.60 22.14 -15.34
N ALA A 265 -1.46 21.49 -15.15
CA ALA A 265 -0.57 21.05 -16.21
C ALA A 265 -0.18 19.59 -15.97
N THR A 266 0.11 18.89 -17.05
CA THR A 266 0.65 17.53 -17.05
C THR A 266 2.16 17.61 -17.12
N LEU A 267 2.83 17.16 -16.07
CA LEU A 267 4.28 17.02 -16.03
C LEU A 267 4.65 15.59 -16.39
N ARG A 268 5.24 15.40 -17.57
CA ARG A 268 5.65 14.11 -18.12
C ARG A 268 7.14 13.90 -17.95
N PHE A 269 7.54 12.69 -17.60
CA PHE A 269 8.93 12.25 -17.50
C PHE A 269 9.22 11.17 -18.53
N HIS A 270 10.36 11.29 -19.20
CA HIS A 270 10.85 10.38 -20.22
C HIS A 270 12.28 9.97 -19.89
N ALA A 271 12.56 8.68 -19.72
CA ALA A 271 13.91 8.20 -19.40
C ALA A 271 14.54 7.35 -20.52
N GLY A 272 13.71 6.70 -21.33
CA GLY A 272 14.14 5.72 -22.32
C GLY A 272 13.99 4.26 -21.84
N PRO A 273 14.39 3.28 -22.67
CA PRO A 273 14.21 1.85 -22.37
C PRO A 273 14.95 1.41 -21.09
N PRO A 274 14.37 0.51 -20.27
CA PRO A 274 13.10 -0.20 -20.43
C PRO A 274 11.91 0.51 -19.78
N TYR A 275 12.05 1.79 -19.41
CA TYR A 275 11.04 2.49 -18.63
C TYR A 275 9.99 3.15 -19.51
N GLU A 276 8.74 2.99 -19.10
CA GLU A 276 7.63 3.74 -19.67
C GLU A 276 7.62 5.18 -19.17
N ASP A 277 7.12 6.07 -20.01
CA ASP A 277 6.90 7.44 -19.61
C ASP A 277 5.82 7.53 -18.55
N ILE A 278 6.05 8.35 -17.53
CA ILE A 278 5.09 8.64 -16.47
C ILE A 278 4.69 10.10 -16.53
N ALA A 279 3.44 10.41 -16.17
CA ALA A 279 2.99 11.78 -16.06
C ALA A 279 2.21 12.02 -14.78
N PHE A 280 2.28 13.26 -14.29
CA PHE A 280 1.60 13.70 -13.09
C PHE A 280 0.82 14.98 -13.36
N LYS A 281 -0.37 15.08 -12.76
CA LYS A 281 -1.16 16.31 -12.80
C LYS A 281 -0.68 17.27 -11.71
N ILE A 282 -0.16 18.42 -12.11
CA ILE A 282 0.35 19.45 -11.20
C ILE A 282 -0.37 20.78 -11.40
N VAL A 283 -0.27 21.68 -10.42
CA VAL A 283 -0.75 23.06 -10.57
C VAL A 283 0.11 23.81 -11.60
N ASN A 284 -0.54 24.48 -12.54
CA ASN A 284 0.10 25.28 -13.58
C ASN A 284 0.41 26.70 -13.07
N ARG A 285 1.53 26.85 -12.36
CA ARG A 285 2.06 28.13 -11.89
C ARG A 285 3.53 28.24 -12.27
N GLU A 286 4.04 29.45 -12.37
CA GLU A 286 5.46 29.68 -12.67
C GLU A 286 6.37 29.12 -11.58
N TRP A 287 7.43 28.42 -12.01
CA TRP A 287 8.40 27.82 -11.11
C TRP A 287 9.50 28.80 -10.74
N GLU A 288 10.00 28.68 -9.52
CA GLU A 288 11.17 29.38 -9.04
C GLU A 288 12.43 28.53 -9.28
N TYR A 289 13.20 28.87 -10.31
CA TYR A 289 14.44 28.16 -10.70
C TYR A 289 15.67 28.50 -9.83
N SER A 290 15.47 29.13 -8.67
CA SER A 290 16.56 29.54 -7.80
C SER A 290 17.03 28.36 -6.94
N HIS A 291 18.31 27.98 -7.07
CA HIS A 291 18.93 26.96 -6.23
C HIS A 291 18.89 27.32 -4.72
N ARG A 292 18.92 28.62 -4.39
CA ARG A 292 18.78 29.09 -2.99
C ARG A 292 17.38 28.85 -2.42
N HIS A 293 16.37 28.77 -3.29
CA HIS A 293 14.98 28.50 -2.90
C HIS A 293 14.61 27.02 -3.08
N GLY A 294 15.62 26.13 -3.15
CA GLY A 294 15.40 24.69 -3.15
C GLY A 294 15.12 24.07 -4.52
N PHE A 295 15.31 24.82 -5.62
CA PHE A 295 15.27 24.22 -6.96
C PHE A 295 16.38 23.19 -7.13
N ARG A 296 16.02 22.01 -7.60
CA ARG A 296 16.95 20.91 -7.90
C ARG A 296 16.44 20.15 -9.11
N CYS A 297 17.30 19.95 -10.11
CA CYS A 297 17.03 19.10 -11.26
C CYS A 297 18.32 18.32 -11.56
N GLN A 298 18.42 17.09 -11.06
CA GLN A 298 19.63 16.28 -11.20
C GLN A 298 19.30 14.79 -11.34
N PHE A 299 20.11 14.08 -12.12
CA PHE A 299 20.06 12.62 -12.24
C PHE A 299 21.37 12.05 -11.69
N ALA A 300 21.28 11.26 -10.62
CA ALA A 300 22.44 10.63 -9.99
C ALA A 300 22.06 9.27 -9.41
N ASN A 301 22.93 8.28 -9.55
CA ASN A 301 22.75 6.92 -9.02
C ASN A 301 21.42 6.26 -9.42
N GLY A 302 20.95 6.50 -10.65
CA GLY A 302 19.66 5.99 -11.10
C GLY A 302 18.46 6.70 -10.49
N ILE A 303 18.65 7.82 -9.77
CA ILE A 303 17.56 8.60 -9.17
C ILE A 303 17.48 9.95 -9.87
N PHE A 304 16.33 10.22 -10.46
CA PHE A 304 15.98 11.52 -11.02
C PHE A 304 15.26 12.35 -9.97
N GLN A 305 15.85 13.49 -9.61
CA GLN A 305 15.34 14.41 -8.60
C GLN A 305 14.94 15.72 -9.28
N LEU A 306 13.64 16.04 -9.24
CA LEU A 306 13.11 17.32 -9.69
C LEU A 306 12.32 17.98 -8.56
N TRP A 307 12.91 18.97 -7.92
CA TRP A 307 12.32 19.74 -6.83
C TRP A 307 12.17 21.18 -7.26
N PHE A 308 10.99 21.74 -7.02
CA PHE A 308 10.73 23.14 -7.31
C PHE A 308 9.63 23.69 -6.42
N HIS A 309 9.70 24.99 -6.19
CA HIS A 309 8.64 25.78 -5.58
C HIS A 309 8.04 26.73 -6.60
N PHE A 310 6.80 27.14 -6.39
CA PHE A 310 6.16 28.16 -7.20
C PHE A 310 6.64 29.56 -6.78
N LYS A 311 6.81 30.44 -7.77
CA LYS A 311 7.14 31.84 -7.50
C LYS A 311 6.05 32.49 -6.66
N ARG A 312 6.48 33.23 -5.64
CA ARG A 312 5.60 34.04 -4.80
C ARG A 312 5.58 35.47 -5.32
N TYR A 313 4.45 35.89 -5.86
CA TYR A 313 4.24 37.29 -6.24
C TYR A 313 3.89 38.11 -5.01
N ARG A 314 4.78 39.02 -4.62
CA ARG A 314 4.45 40.05 -3.62
C ARG A 314 3.81 41.22 -4.33
N TYR A 315 2.52 41.44 -4.06
CA TYR A 315 1.86 42.66 -4.49
C TYR A 315 2.52 43.87 -3.81
N ARG A 316 3.17 44.73 -4.59
CA ARG A 316 3.65 46.05 -4.15
C ARG A 316 2.57 47.07 -4.52
N ARG A 317 2.07 47.81 -3.53
CA ARG A 317 1.13 48.91 -3.72
C ARG A 317 1.82 50.17 -4.17
#